data_AF-A0A9D8WZH2-F1
#
_entry.id   AF-A0A9D8WZH2-F1
#
_cell.length_a   1.000
_cell.length_b   1.000
_cell.length_c   1.000
_cell.angle_alpha   90.00
_cell.angle_beta   90.00
_cell.angle_gamma   90.00
#
_symmetry.space_group_name_H-M   'P 1'
#
loop_
_entity.id
_entity.type
_entity.pdbx_description
1 polymer ?
#
loop_
_entity_poly.entity_id
_entity_poly.type
_entity_poly.pdbx_seq_one_letter_code
_entity_poly.pdbx_strand_id
1 'polypeptide(L)'
;MFDQKEIAAYRSISAPDSLRDKVLSSCTNMAPKKRNPRDYMRMVSSIAACFVLVSVLAVFGAQSYGHVSVSLSGEKLREDQSMSYHTPISAQTASLYREREGTAVLFEFDGHAALSVSDGVMAIVDADTQDTLYTGTEYAIDGKTLVNWTVHADDTAKTFEMTVHGAFKTEKIILTYDADENEWSVIRKEVK
;
A
#
# COMPACT_ATOMS: atom_id res chain seq x y z
N MET A 1 -23.20 -23.77 -29.93
CA MET A 1 -23.96 -23.67 -31.19
C MET A 1 -23.10 -24.39 -32.21
N PHE A 2 -23.46 -25.63 -32.56
CA PHE A 2 -22.63 -26.44 -33.46
C PHE A 2 -22.62 -25.81 -34.85
N ASP A 3 -21.43 -25.73 -35.44
CA ASP A 3 -21.23 -25.07 -36.73
C ASP A 3 -21.88 -25.92 -37.83
N GLN A 4 -22.42 -25.28 -38.89
CA GLN A 4 -23.08 -25.99 -39.99
C GLN A 4 -22.15 -27.02 -40.66
N LYS A 5 -20.83 -26.79 -40.57
CA LYS A 5 -19.78 -27.72 -41.02
C LYS A 5 -19.67 -28.98 -40.16
N GLU A 6 -19.89 -28.87 -38.85
CA GLU A 6 -19.84 -30.03 -37.94
C GLU A 6 -21.03 -30.97 -38.19
N ILE A 7 -22.22 -30.41 -38.46
CA ILE A 7 -23.43 -31.19 -38.76
C ILE A 7 -23.28 -31.98 -40.08
N ALA A 8 -22.56 -31.43 -41.06
CA ALA A 8 -22.25 -32.13 -42.31
C ALA A 8 -21.25 -33.28 -42.10
N ALA A 9 -20.28 -33.12 -41.19
CA ALA A 9 -19.32 -34.17 -40.85
C ALA A 9 -19.95 -35.37 -40.13
N TYR A 10 -20.99 -35.16 -39.31
CA TYR A 10 -21.72 -36.28 -38.70
C TYR A 10 -22.60 -37.06 -39.67
N ARG A 11 -22.94 -36.49 -40.84
CA ARG A 11 -23.71 -37.20 -41.87
C ARG A 11 -22.88 -38.22 -42.68
N SER A 12 -21.55 -38.12 -42.68
CA SER A 12 -20.66 -38.98 -43.46
C SER A 12 -20.06 -40.14 -42.67
N ILE A 13 -20.26 -40.21 -41.35
CA ILE A 13 -19.81 -41.33 -40.52
C ILE A 13 -20.84 -42.46 -40.66
N SER A 14 -20.39 -43.60 -41.18
CA SER A 14 -21.17 -44.84 -41.27
C SER A 14 -21.42 -45.38 -39.87
N ALA A 15 -22.51 -44.93 -39.25
CA ALA A 15 -23.01 -45.41 -37.97
C ALA A 15 -24.43 -45.98 -38.19
N PRO A 16 -24.82 -47.03 -37.46
CA PRO A 16 -26.12 -47.69 -37.63
C PRO A 16 -27.28 -46.72 -37.36
N ASP A 17 -28.28 -46.73 -38.24
CA ASP A 17 -29.36 -45.72 -38.32
C ASP A 17 -30.08 -45.46 -36.98
N SER A 18 -30.19 -46.48 -36.13
CA SER A 18 -30.79 -46.39 -34.79
C SER A 18 -30.11 -45.39 -33.84
N LEU A 19 -28.80 -45.16 -33.98
CA LEU A 19 -28.08 -44.16 -33.17
C LEU A 19 -28.23 -42.76 -33.76
N ARG A 20 -28.33 -42.67 -35.08
CA ARG A 20 -28.48 -41.40 -35.81
C ARG A 20 -29.83 -40.75 -35.50
N ASP A 21 -30.90 -41.54 -35.48
CA ASP A 21 -32.24 -41.06 -35.15
C ASP A 21 -32.37 -40.65 -33.67
N LYS A 22 -31.63 -41.32 -32.78
CA LYS A 22 -31.60 -40.99 -31.34
C LYS A 22 -30.83 -39.69 -31.07
N VAL A 23 -29.75 -39.44 -31.81
CA VAL A 23 -28.99 -38.17 -31.73
C VAL A 23 -29.77 -37.02 -32.38
N LEU A 24 -30.38 -37.25 -33.54
CA LEU A 24 -31.21 -36.24 -34.22
C LEU A 24 -32.45 -35.85 -33.41
N SER A 25 -33.09 -36.82 -32.74
CA SER A 25 -34.23 -36.55 -31.83
C SER A 25 -33.81 -35.91 -30.50
N SER A 26 -32.60 -36.15 -30.00
CA SER A 26 -32.05 -35.38 -28.87
C SER A 26 -31.67 -33.95 -29.25
N CYS A 27 -31.25 -33.69 -30.49
CA CYS A 27 -30.92 -32.35 -30.96
C CYS A 27 -32.16 -31.46 -31.23
N THR A 28 -33.28 -32.05 -31.67
CA THR A 28 -34.52 -31.30 -31.95
C THR A 28 -35.33 -30.96 -30.70
N ASN A 29 -35.09 -31.62 -29.57
CA ASN A 29 -35.82 -31.41 -28.31
C ASN A 29 -35.20 -30.39 -27.36
N MET A 30 -34.09 -29.75 -27.72
CA MET A 30 -33.61 -28.57 -26.99
C MET A 30 -34.37 -27.32 -27.46
N ALA A 31 -35.62 -27.19 -27.00
CA ALA A 31 -36.31 -25.91 -27.06
C ALA A 31 -35.41 -24.84 -26.40
N PRO A 32 -35.24 -23.65 -27.01
CA PRO A 32 -34.42 -22.60 -26.43
C PRO A 32 -34.97 -22.28 -25.05
N LYS A 33 -34.21 -22.60 -24.00
CA LYS A 33 -34.57 -22.29 -22.62
C LYS A 33 -34.79 -20.78 -22.56
N LYS A 34 -36.06 -20.37 -22.48
CA LYS A 34 -36.48 -18.96 -22.47
C LYS A 34 -35.79 -18.31 -21.28
N ARG A 35 -34.64 -17.67 -21.53
CA ARG A 35 -33.82 -17.06 -20.49
C ARG A 35 -34.69 -15.97 -19.86
N ASN A 36 -34.99 -16.15 -18.58
CA ASN A 36 -35.88 -15.25 -17.87
C ASN A 36 -35.22 -13.86 -17.87
N PRO A 37 -35.89 -12.78 -18.32
CA PRO A 37 -35.27 -11.45 -18.38
C PRO A 37 -34.76 -10.99 -17.02
N ARG A 38 -35.36 -11.46 -15.92
CA ARG A 38 -34.87 -11.24 -14.55
C ARG A 38 -33.49 -11.85 -14.28
N ASP A 39 -33.19 -13.01 -14.84
CA ASP A 39 -31.89 -13.65 -14.63
C ASP A 39 -30.79 -12.96 -15.44
N TYR A 40 -31.13 -12.46 -16.63
CA TYR A 40 -30.25 -11.59 -17.41
C TYR A 40 -29.99 -10.26 -16.68
N MET A 41 -31.03 -9.64 -16.13
CA MET A 41 -30.93 -8.38 -15.39
C MET A 41 -30.11 -8.52 -14.10
N ARG A 42 -30.22 -9.66 -13.40
CA ARG A 42 -29.37 -10.00 -12.25
C ARG A 42 -27.92 -10.24 -12.64
N MET A 43 -27.67 -10.92 -13.77
CA MET A 43 -26.31 -11.15 -14.27
C MET A 43 -25.64 -9.83 -14.66
N VAL A 44 -26.36 -8.94 -15.36
CA VAL A 44 -25.87 -7.61 -15.74
C VAL A 44 -25.67 -6.72 -14.51
N SER A 45 -26.56 -6.80 -13.51
CA SER A 45 -26.41 -6.06 -12.24
C SER A 45 -25.19 -6.51 -11.45
N SER A 46 -24.91 -7.81 -11.38
CA SER A 46 -23.71 -8.34 -10.71
C SER A 46 -22.43 -7.90 -11.43
N ILE A 47 -22.43 -7.91 -12.76
CA ILE A 47 -21.29 -7.45 -13.57
C ILE A 47 -21.08 -5.95 -13.39
N ALA A 48 -22.15 -5.14 -13.45
CA ALA A 48 -22.09 -3.70 -13.22
C ALA A 48 -21.59 -3.36 -11.81
N ALA A 49 -22.01 -4.09 -10.78
CA ALA A 49 -21.52 -3.90 -9.42
C ALA A 49 -20.02 -4.21 -9.29
N CYS A 50 -19.53 -5.27 -9.96
CA CYS A 50 -18.09 -5.56 -10.04
C CYS A 50 -17.33 -4.45 -10.77
N PHE A 51 -17.85 -3.91 -11.87
CA PHE A 51 -17.22 -2.79 -12.56
C PHE A 51 -17.19 -1.52 -11.71
N VAL A 52 -18.26 -1.21 -10.99
CA VAL A 52 -18.28 -0.08 -10.06
C VAL A 52 -17.24 -0.27 -8.95
N LEU A 53 -17.13 -1.47 -8.37
CA LEU A 53 -16.09 -1.77 -7.36
C LEU A 53 -14.67 -1.66 -7.93
N VAL A 54 -14.43 -2.19 -9.12
CA VAL A 54 -13.11 -2.09 -9.79
C VAL A 54 -12.81 -0.64 -10.17
N SER A 55 -13.79 0.14 -10.62
CA SER A 55 -13.61 1.55 -10.93
C SER A 55 -13.36 2.40 -9.68
N VAL A 56 -14.06 2.11 -8.57
CA VAL A 56 -13.81 2.74 -7.27
C VAL A 56 -12.40 2.36 -6.79
N LEU A 57 -12.04 1.08 -6.78
CA LEU A 57 -10.69 0.63 -6.41
C LEU A 57 -9.60 1.14 -7.36
N ALA A 58 -9.90 1.37 -8.63
CA ALA A 58 -8.98 1.96 -9.59
C ALA A 58 -8.85 3.47 -9.38
N VAL A 59 -9.92 4.19 -9.02
CA VAL A 59 -9.85 5.63 -8.74
C VAL A 59 -9.18 5.90 -7.39
N PHE A 60 -9.44 5.07 -6.37
CA PHE A 60 -8.76 5.15 -5.07
C PHE A 60 -7.36 4.50 -5.09
N GLY A 61 -7.12 3.50 -5.94
CA GLY A 61 -5.81 2.86 -6.11
C GLY A 61 -4.90 3.59 -7.11
N ALA A 62 -5.46 4.39 -8.02
CA ALA A 62 -4.74 5.23 -8.98
C ALA A 62 -4.87 6.73 -8.70
N GLN A 63 -5.35 7.13 -7.52
CA GLN A 63 -4.89 8.39 -6.93
C GLN A 63 -3.40 8.23 -6.77
N SER A 64 -2.67 8.88 -7.66
CA SER A 64 -1.24 8.80 -7.83
C SER A 64 -0.53 8.95 -6.48
N TYR A 65 -0.02 7.85 -5.92
CA TYR A 65 1.00 7.91 -4.88
C TYR A 65 2.29 8.37 -5.57
N GLY A 66 2.35 9.69 -5.80
CA GLY A 66 3.48 10.37 -6.40
C GLY A 66 4.67 10.38 -5.46
N HIS A 67 5.81 10.78 -6.02
CA HIS A 67 7.09 10.95 -5.34
C HIS A 67 6.94 11.58 -3.95
N VAL A 68 7.11 10.78 -2.89
CA VAL A 68 7.09 11.25 -1.51
C VAL A 68 8.33 12.11 -1.29
N SER A 69 8.14 13.39 -0.99
CA SER A 69 9.24 14.22 -0.51
C SER A 69 9.30 14.14 1.00
N VAL A 70 10.48 13.81 1.52
CA VAL A 70 10.77 13.79 2.94
C VAL A 70 11.71 14.94 3.24
N SER A 71 11.36 15.77 4.22
CA SER A 71 12.25 16.78 4.78
C SER A 71 12.51 16.51 6.27
N LEU A 72 13.71 16.89 6.70
CA LEU A 72 14.14 16.91 8.09
C LEU A 72 14.41 18.36 8.46
N SER A 73 13.70 18.90 9.45
CA SER A 73 13.84 20.31 9.86
C SER A 73 13.75 21.33 8.71
N GLY A 74 12.89 21.06 7.72
CA GLY A 74 12.72 21.89 6.52
C GLY A 74 13.74 21.66 5.38
N GLU A 75 14.79 20.86 5.60
CA GLU A 75 15.74 20.47 4.54
C GLU A 75 15.32 19.14 3.90
N LYS A 76 15.24 19.12 2.56
CA LYS A 76 14.83 17.91 1.82
C LYS A 76 15.92 16.83 1.87
N LEU A 77 15.56 15.64 2.37
CA LEU A 77 16.41 14.45 2.34
C LEU A 77 16.57 13.95 0.90
N ARG A 78 17.78 14.14 0.35
CA ARG A 78 18.18 13.51 -0.91
C ARG A 78 18.57 12.07 -0.68
N GLU A 79 18.41 11.26 -1.72
CA GLU A 79 18.84 9.86 -1.71
C GLU A 79 20.36 9.78 -1.50
N ASP A 80 20.79 8.84 -0.66
CA ASP A 80 22.18 8.58 -0.26
C ASP A 80 22.93 9.76 0.39
N GLN A 81 22.23 10.86 0.70
CA GLN A 81 22.79 11.97 1.46
C GLN A 81 22.59 11.71 2.95
N SER A 82 23.69 11.62 3.70
CA SER A 82 23.65 11.66 5.15
C SER A 82 23.52 13.09 5.63
N MET A 83 22.56 13.35 6.51
CA MET A 83 22.45 14.59 7.24
C MET A 83 22.69 14.33 8.72
N SER A 84 23.57 15.14 9.32
CA SER A 84 23.67 15.20 10.76
C SER A 84 22.38 15.81 11.32
N TYR A 85 21.87 15.20 12.39
CA TYR A 85 20.76 15.70 13.17
C TYR A 85 21.26 15.99 14.58
N HIS A 86 21.36 17.26 14.91
CA HIS A 86 21.49 17.69 16.29
C HIS A 86 20.10 17.74 16.91
N THR A 87 19.81 16.82 17.82
CA THR A 87 18.69 17.00 18.76
C THR A 87 18.89 18.36 19.43
N PRO A 88 17.95 19.31 19.32
CA PRO A 88 18.02 20.49 20.18
C PRO A 88 17.98 19.97 21.61
N ILE A 89 19.09 20.13 22.33
CA ILE A 89 19.18 19.79 23.74
C ILE A 89 18.04 20.56 24.40
N SER A 90 16.98 19.86 24.79
CA SER A 90 15.94 20.42 25.65
C SER A 90 16.60 20.67 27.00
N ALA A 91 17.27 21.81 27.11
CA ALA A 91 17.84 22.30 28.34
C ALA A 91 16.68 22.76 29.23
N GLN A 92 15.95 21.82 29.83
CA GLN A 92 15.04 22.08 30.95
C GLN A 92 14.44 20.80 31.58
N THR A 93 15.28 19.90 32.10
CA THR A 93 15.11 19.27 33.44
C THR A 93 16.27 18.34 33.77
N ALA A 94 17.44 18.92 34.02
CA ALA A 94 18.46 18.25 34.81
C ALA A 94 18.02 18.18 36.28
N SER A 95 17.08 17.31 36.64
CA SER A 95 16.98 16.77 38.00
C SER A 95 15.91 15.68 38.10
N LEU A 96 16.37 14.49 38.50
CA LEU A 96 15.58 13.43 39.14
C LEU A 96 14.55 12.71 38.25
N TYR A 97 14.98 12.04 37.18
CA TYR A 97 14.56 10.69 36.82
C TYR A 97 15.44 10.27 35.64
N ARG A 98 16.18 9.17 35.79
CA ARG A 98 16.93 8.53 34.70
C ARG A 98 15.92 7.77 33.83
N GLU A 99 14.98 8.50 33.24
CA GLU A 99 14.06 7.94 32.25
C GLU A 99 14.83 7.87 30.93
N ARG A 100 14.71 6.74 30.23
CA ARG A 100 15.30 6.50 28.92
C ARG A 100 14.87 7.60 27.95
N GLU A 101 15.64 8.67 27.85
CA GLU A 101 15.36 9.79 26.95
C GLU A 101 15.34 9.25 25.52
N GLY A 102 14.13 9.07 24.97
CA GLY A 102 13.96 8.74 23.57
C GLY A 102 14.39 9.92 22.72
N THR A 103 15.09 9.64 21.62
CA THR A 103 15.41 10.65 20.61
C THR A 103 14.22 10.80 19.67
N ALA A 104 13.64 12.00 19.66
CA ALA A 104 12.52 12.37 18.80
C ALA A 104 13.05 13.11 17.55
N VAL A 105 12.68 12.64 16.36
CA VAL A 105 13.10 13.22 15.09
C VAL A 105 11.87 13.59 14.28
N LEU A 106 11.77 14.87 13.91
CA LEU A 106 10.63 15.41 13.17
C LEU A 106 10.87 15.36 11.66
N PHE A 107 10.01 14.62 10.97
CA PHE A 107 9.98 14.52 9.52
C PHE A 107 8.74 15.22 8.98
N GLU A 108 8.89 15.84 7.81
CA GLU A 108 7.77 16.34 7.04
C GLU A 108 7.66 15.49 5.78
N PHE A 109 6.47 14.96 5.56
CA PHE A 109 6.12 14.19 4.38
C PHE A 109 5.11 14.99 3.56
N ASP A 110 5.30 14.99 2.25
CA ASP A 110 4.33 15.53 1.29
C ASP A 110 4.09 14.48 0.20
N GLY A 111 2.84 13.99 0.13
CA GLY A 111 2.39 13.00 -0.83
C GLY A 111 1.54 11.91 -0.19
N HIS A 112 1.47 10.75 -0.83
CA HIS A 112 0.73 9.59 -0.31
C HIS A 112 1.70 8.43 -0.10
N ALA A 113 1.72 7.87 1.10
CA ALA A 113 2.65 6.79 1.47
C ALA A 113 2.11 5.99 2.66
N ALA A 114 2.48 4.71 2.75
CA ALA A 114 2.37 3.97 4.01
C ALA A 114 3.73 3.98 4.74
N LEU A 115 3.72 4.36 6.00
CA LEU A 115 4.87 4.35 6.89
C LEU A 115 4.83 3.14 7.80
N SER A 116 6.00 2.57 8.06
CA SER A 116 6.21 1.56 9.11
C SER A 116 7.57 1.80 9.76
N VAL A 117 7.65 1.71 11.08
CA VAL A 117 8.94 1.71 11.81
C VAL A 117 9.23 0.32 12.36
N SER A 118 10.49 -0.11 12.25
CA SER A 118 10.94 -1.36 12.89
C SER A 118 10.99 -1.23 14.40
N ASP A 119 11.32 -0.01 14.87
CA ASP A 119 11.63 0.31 16.25
C ASP A 119 11.22 1.75 16.58
N GLY A 120 10.92 1.99 17.86
CA GLY A 120 10.38 3.27 18.31
C GLY A 120 8.90 3.44 17.97
N VAL A 121 8.42 4.68 18.11
CA VAL A 121 7.00 5.04 17.95
C VAL A 121 6.90 6.31 17.11
N MET A 122 6.02 6.30 16.12
CA MET A 122 5.65 7.49 15.36
C MET A 122 4.48 8.19 16.03
N ALA A 123 4.56 9.51 16.14
CA ALA A 123 3.46 10.39 16.48
C ALA A 123 3.17 11.32 15.29
N ILE A 124 1.91 11.36 14.85
CA ILE A 124 1.47 12.30 13.81
C ILE A 124 1.03 13.57 14.48
N VAL A 125 1.58 14.69 14.05
CA VAL A 125 1.39 15.99 14.70
C VAL A 125 0.67 16.92 13.74
N ASP A 126 -0.34 17.62 14.26
CA ASP A 126 -0.98 18.72 13.53
C ASP A 126 -0.02 19.91 13.44
N ALA A 127 0.16 20.45 12.22
CA ALA A 127 1.17 21.48 11.99
C ALA A 127 0.83 22.83 12.65
N ASP A 128 -0.45 23.13 12.87
CA ASP A 128 -0.91 24.41 13.38
C ASP A 128 -1.06 24.40 14.90
N THR A 129 -1.58 23.31 15.45
CA THR A 129 -1.90 23.15 16.88
C THR A 129 -0.80 22.43 17.67
N GLN A 130 0.12 21.74 17.00
CA GLN A 130 1.09 20.81 17.60
C GLN A 130 0.45 19.65 18.37
N ASP A 131 -0.85 19.43 18.21
CA ASP A 131 -1.55 18.33 18.85
C ASP A 131 -1.15 16.99 18.20
N THR A 132 -0.98 15.97 19.03
CA THR A 132 -0.73 14.61 18.54
C THR A 132 -2.06 14.00 18.08
N LEU A 133 -2.18 13.78 16.77
CA LEU A 133 -3.36 13.21 16.12
C LEU A 133 -3.37 11.68 16.16
N TYR A 134 -2.19 11.08 16.12
CA TYR A 134 -2.03 9.62 16.10
C TYR A 134 -0.70 9.22 16.76
N THR A 135 -0.66 8.01 17.32
CA THR A 135 0.57 7.40 17.84
C THR A 135 0.56 5.90 17.53
N GLY A 136 1.63 5.39 16.95
CA GLY A 136 1.74 3.97 16.58
C GLY A 136 3.00 3.65 15.78
N THR A 137 3.06 2.43 15.24
CA THR A 137 4.21 1.91 14.48
C THR A 137 3.96 1.87 12.97
N GLU A 138 2.72 2.11 12.55
CA GLU A 138 2.31 2.12 11.14
C GLU A 138 1.33 3.27 10.93
N TYR A 139 1.41 3.95 9.78
CA TYR A 139 0.49 5.03 9.45
C TYR A 139 0.40 5.26 7.94
N ALA A 140 -0.79 5.55 7.43
CA ALA A 140 -0.99 5.92 6.04
C ALA A 140 -1.10 7.45 5.92
N ILE A 141 -0.15 8.05 5.20
CA ILE A 141 -0.09 9.48 4.92
C ILE A 141 -0.92 9.78 3.67
N ASP A 142 -1.72 10.84 3.78
CA ASP A 142 -2.52 11.40 2.70
C ASP A 142 -2.32 12.93 2.65
N GLY A 143 -1.33 13.37 1.87
CA GLY A 143 -0.96 14.79 1.71
C GLY A 143 0.22 15.21 2.58
N LYS A 144 0.17 16.45 3.10
CA LYS A 144 1.21 17.01 3.95
C LYS A 144 1.02 16.55 5.39
N THR A 145 2.04 15.95 5.98
CA THR A 145 1.96 15.40 7.35
C THR A 145 3.29 15.54 8.07
N LEU A 146 3.23 16.01 9.32
CA LEU A 146 4.36 16.01 10.24
C LEU A 146 4.37 14.73 11.05
N VAL A 147 5.51 14.05 11.05
CA VAL A 147 5.72 12.78 11.74
C VAL A 147 6.87 12.95 12.69
N ASN A 148 6.59 12.87 13.98
CA ASN A 148 7.61 12.82 15.02
C ASN A 148 7.93 11.35 15.33
N TRP A 149 9.12 10.90 14.97
CA TRP A 149 9.56 9.53 15.24
C TRP A 149 10.47 9.51 16.47
N THR A 150 10.00 8.84 17.53
CA THR A 150 10.74 8.70 18.79
C THR A 150 11.34 7.31 18.89
N VAL A 151 12.66 7.22 18.95
CA VAL A 151 13.39 5.97 19.18
C VAL A 151 14.03 5.98 20.55
N HIS A 152 14.03 4.84 21.24
CA HIS A 152 14.79 4.67 22.47
C HIS A 152 16.07 3.92 22.16
N ALA A 153 17.19 4.62 22.23
CA ALA A 153 18.50 3.99 22.13
C ALA A 153 18.76 3.19 23.40
N ASP A 154 18.55 1.87 23.33
CA ASP A 154 19.13 0.93 24.28
C ASP A 154 20.59 0.64 23.88
N ASP A 155 21.44 0.22 24.82
CA ASP A 155 22.89 0.00 24.63
C ASP A 155 23.27 -0.91 23.44
N THR A 156 22.31 -1.69 22.91
CA THR A 156 22.52 -2.67 21.83
C THR A 156 22.12 -2.20 20.43
N ALA A 157 21.19 -1.25 20.29
CA ALA A 157 20.66 -0.84 18.99
C ALA A 157 21.08 0.59 18.67
N LYS A 158 21.98 0.75 17.70
CA LYS A 158 22.48 2.06 17.23
C LYS A 158 21.88 2.49 15.89
N THR A 159 21.09 1.63 15.26
CA THR A 159 20.50 1.88 13.94
C THR A 159 19.02 1.52 13.98
N PHE A 160 18.19 2.43 13.50
CA PHE A 160 16.74 2.32 13.47
C PHE A 160 16.24 2.58 12.05
N GLU A 161 15.18 1.90 11.63
CA GLU A 161 14.66 2.01 10.27
C GLU A 161 13.18 2.41 10.26
N MET A 162 12.86 3.41 9.44
CA MET A 162 11.51 3.71 8.97
C MET A 162 11.41 3.35 7.50
N THR A 163 10.45 2.50 7.17
CA THR A 163 10.12 2.15 5.79
C THR A 163 8.98 3.03 5.28
N VAL A 164 9.19 3.61 4.11
CA VAL A 164 8.24 4.47 3.40
C VAL A 164 7.82 3.74 2.12
N HIS A 165 6.61 3.20 2.11
CA HIS A 165 6.02 2.54 0.95
C HIS A 165 5.23 3.55 0.12
N GLY A 166 5.84 4.05 -0.97
CA GLY A 166 5.13 4.76 -2.04
C GLY A 166 4.61 3.79 -3.12
N ALA A 167 3.84 4.27 -4.11
CA ALA A 167 3.32 3.34 -5.15
C ALA A 167 4.42 2.76 -6.05
N PHE A 168 5.45 3.55 -6.36
CA PHE A 168 6.44 3.17 -7.36
C PHE A 168 7.76 2.69 -6.77
N LYS A 169 8.04 3.04 -5.52
CA LYS A 169 9.27 2.66 -4.82
C LYS A 169 9.03 2.56 -3.33
N THR A 170 9.81 1.68 -2.70
CA THR A 170 9.94 1.62 -1.25
C THR A 170 11.26 2.25 -0.86
N GLU A 171 11.23 3.12 0.13
CA GLU A 171 12.42 3.79 0.65
C GLU A 171 12.58 3.47 2.12
N LYS A 172 13.82 3.57 2.60
CA LYS A 172 14.17 3.47 4.01
C LYS A 172 14.80 4.77 4.46
N ILE A 173 14.29 5.30 5.57
CA ILE A 173 14.94 6.33 6.35
C ILE A 173 15.64 5.59 7.49
N ILE A 174 16.96 5.71 7.52
CA ILE A 174 17.83 5.05 8.50
C ILE A 174 18.34 6.13 9.44
N LEU A 175 18.05 5.95 10.72
CA LEU A 175 18.55 6.78 11.81
C LEU A 175 19.67 6.02 12.51
N THR A 176 20.87 6.60 12.56
CA THR A 176 22.04 5.96 13.18
C THR A 176 22.64 6.86 14.24
N TYR A 177 22.92 6.29 15.42
CA TYR A 177 23.63 6.96 16.51
C TYR A 177 25.12 6.62 16.47
N ASP A 178 25.95 7.64 16.29
CA ASP A 178 27.39 7.54 16.48
C ASP A 178 27.72 7.84 17.95
N ALA A 179 28.27 6.83 18.65
CA ALA A 179 28.62 6.97 20.06
C ALA A 179 29.98 7.67 20.26
N ASP A 180 30.85 7.66 19.25
CA ASP A 180 32.17 8.28 19.32
C ASP A 180 32.05 9.79 19.12
N GLU A 181 31.17 10.22 18.23
CA GLU A 181 30.87 11.63 17.95
C GLU A 181 29.68 12.17 18.77
N ASN A 182 28.95 11.29 19.47
CA ASN A 182 27.74 11.60 20.25
C ASN A 182 26.69 12.34 19.40
N GLU A 183 26.46 11.82 18.18
CA GLU A 183 25.70 12.48 17.14
C GLU A 183 24.73 11.51 16.44
N TRP A 184 23.55 12.02 16.04
CA TRP A 184 22.61 11.28 15.23
C TRP A 184 22.77 11.65 13.76
N SER A 185 22.70 10.64 12.89
CA SER A 185 22.70 10.82 11.44
C SER A 185 21.46 10.19 10.82
N VAL A 186 20.92 10.85 9.80
CA VAL A 186 19.75 10.41 9.06
C VAL A 186 20.15 10.21 7.60
N ILE A 187 19.85 9.03 7.06
CA ILE A 187 20.12 8.67 5.66
C ILE A 187 18.84 8.16 5.01
N ARG A 188 18.54 8.62 3.80
CA ARG A 188 17.48 8.08 2.96
C ARG A 188 18.08 7.15 1.91
N LYS A 189 17.56 5.92 1.80
CA LYS A 189 17.98 4.92 0.80
C LYS A 189 16.78 4.33 0.07
N GLU A 190 16.91 4.12 -1.23
CA GLU A 190 15.93 3.33 -2.00
C GLU A 190 16.14 1.82 -1.73
N VAL A 191 15.04 1.08 -1.57
CA VAL A 191 15.06 -0.38 -1.49
C VAL A 191 14.84 -0.92 -2.91
N LYS A 192 15.89 -1.50 -3.49
CA LYS A 192 15.87 -2.16 -4.80
C LYS A 192 15.18 -3.53 -4.76
#